data_AF-A0A1B6L4I1-F1
#
_entry.id   AF-A0A1B6L4I1-F1
#
_cell.length_a   1.000
_cell.length_b   1.000
_cell.length_c   1.000
_cell.angle_alpha   90.00
_cell.angle_beta   90.00
_cell.angle_gamma   90.00
#
_symmetry.space_group_name_H-M   'P 1'
#
loop_
_entity.id
_entity.type
_entity.pdbx_description
1 polymer ?
#
loop_
_entity_poly.entity_id
_entity_poly.type
_entity_poly.pdbx_seq_one_letter_code
_entity_poly.pdbx_strand_id
1 'polypeptide(L)'
;MTAVMANGNWDPSLSHLLGALEESRQNLPSSEEEFGFLSDLLQSKELHALVKVHNKIIDNGKDEKFHPMLSSSMQIALEVLDVILPRINLSEDCKELFLLLQKPHLQGLLCAHDAVAQKDYFPRLPEIPLEVDEDEETIKIVQLVKSNEPLTGAQSAEPIVGATIKTD
;
A
#
# COMPACT_ATOMS: atom_id res chain seq x y z
N MET A 1 31.99 -10.84 -15.12
CA MET A 1 32.68 -10.37 -13.90
C MET A 1 31.82 -10.79 -12.72
N THR A 2 32.29 -11.76 -11.95
CA THR A 2 31.64 -12.29 -10.74
C THR A 2 31.89 -11.33 -9.59
N ALA A 3 30.92 -10.45 -9.30
CA ALA A 3 30.97 -9.57 -8.16
C ALA A 3 30.49 -10.32 -6.91
N VAL A 4 31.49 -10.73 -6.10
CA VAL A 4 31.47 -10.78 -4.62
C VAL A 4 30.10 -11.05 -4.00
N MET A 5 29.75 -12.33 -3.85
CA MET A 5 28.78 -12.81 -2.87
C MET A 5 29.31 -12.51 -1.46
N ALA A 6 29.13 -11.28 -0.99
CA ALA A 6 29.27 -11.00 0.42
C ALA A 6 28.24 -11.86 1.17
N ASN A 7 28.73 -12.75 2.04
CA ASN A 7 27.98 -13.59 2.98
C ASN A 7 27.11 -12.73 3.94
N GLY A 8 26.13 -12.02 3.40
CA GLY A 8 24.97 -11.56 4.13
C GLY A 8 23.99 -12.72 4.22
N ASN A 9 23.25 -12.81 5.30
CA ASN A 9 22.15 -13.76 5.42
C ASN A 9 20.98 -13.24 4.57
N TRP A 10 21.10 -13.35 3.23
CA TRP A 10 20.11 -12.88 2.27
C TRP A 10 18.86 -13.76 2.37
N ASP A 11 17.70 -13.13 2.32
CA ASP A 11 16.41 -13.82 2.33
C ASP A 11 16.28 -14.77 1.13
N PRO A 12 15.95 -16.07 1.36
CA PRO A 12 15.85 -17.06 0.29
C PRO A 12 14.77 -16.75 -0.74
N SER A 13 13.63 -16.17 -0.32
CA SER A 13 12.51 -15.88 -1.22
C SER A 13 12.87 -14.77 -2.20
N LEU A 14 13.54 -13.72 -1.73
CA LEU A 14 14.04 -12.64 -2.58
C LEU A 14 15.16 -13.14 -3.52
N SER A 15 16.06 -13.98 -3.03
CA SER A 15 17.12 -14.59 -3.87
C SER A 15 16.52 -15.45 -4.99
N HIS A 16 15.49 -16.21 -4.68
CA HIS A 16 14.76 -17.02 -5.67
C HIS A 16 14.03 -16.15 -6.68
N LEU A 17 13.40 -15.05 -6.23
CA LEU A 17 12.71 -14.11 -7.11
C LEU A 17 13.68 -13.42 -8.07
N LEU A 18 14.88 -13.07 -7.62
CA LEU A 18 15.93 -12.52 -8.48
C LEU A 18 16.37 -13.53 -9.55
N GLY A 19 16.59 -14.80 -9.17
CA GLY A 19 16.90 -15.85 -10.15
C GLY A 19 15.80 -16.04 -11.20
N ALA A 20 14.53 -16.07 -10.76
CA ALA A 20 13.39 -16.17 -11.68
C ALA A 20 13.27 -14.95 -12.61
N LEU A 21 13.60 -13.74 -12.11
CA LEU A 21 13.64 -12.53 -12.92
C LEU A 21 14.73 -12.64 -14.00
N GLU A 22 15.94 -13.09 -13.64
CA GLU A 22 17.05 -13.28 -14.57
C GLU A 22 16.74 -14.33 -15.66
N GLU A 23 16.11 -15.46 -15.29
CA GLU A 23 15.68 -16.49 -16.24
C GLU A 23 14.62 -15.97 -17.23
N SER A 24 13.75 -15.09 -16.75
CA SER A 24 12.64 -14.55 -17.55
C SER A 24 13.04 -13.39 -18.47
N ARG A 25 14.27 -12.86 -18.33
CA ARG A 25 14.75 -11.68 -19.07
C ARG A 25 14.58 -11.76 -20.59
N GLN A 26 14.76 -12.94 -21.17
CA GLN A 26 14.64 -13.13 -22.63
C GLN A 26 13.18 -13.26 -23.10
N ASN A 27 12.24 -13.52 -22.19
CA ASN A 27 10.85 -13.81 -22.49
C ASN A 27 9.90 -12.66 -22.11
N LEU A 28 10.37 -11.68 -21.33
CA LEU A 28 9.58 -10.54 -20.91
C LEU A 28 9.76 -9.37 -21.88
N PRO A 29 8.68 -8.73 -22.35
CA PRO A 29 8.74 -7.51 -23.15
C PRO A 29 9.02 -6.29 -22.25
N SER A 30 10.08 -6.35 -21.43
CA SER A 30 10.46 -5.31 -20.48
C SER A 30 11.65 -4.52 -20.98
N SER A 31 11.68 -3.22 -20.69
CA SER A 31 12.86 -2.40 -20.96
C SER A 31 14.04 -2.81 -20.07
N GLU A 32 15.26 -2.56 -20.54
CA GLU A 32 16.48 -2.76 -19.75
C GLU A 32 16.48 -1.90 -18.46
N GLU A 33 15.79 -0.76 -18.49
CA GLU A 33 15.63 0.12 -17.34
C GLU A 33 14.72 -0.50 -16.26
N GLU A 34 13.55 -1.03 -16.64
CA GLU A 34 12.64 -1.72 -15.72
C GLU A 34 13.29 -2.98 -15.13
N PHE A 35 14.00 -3.73 -15.96
CA PHE A 35 14.75 -4.91 -15.52
C PHE A 35 15.84 -4.53 -14.52
N GLY A 36 16.63 -3.48 -14.83
CA GLY A 36 17.65 -2.95 -13.94
C GLY A 36 17.07 -2.51 -12.60
N PHE A 37 15.98 -1.75 -12.63
CA PHE A 37 15.27 -1.32 -11.43
C PHE A 37 14.83 -2.49 -10.54
N LEU A 38 14.16 -3.49 -11.11
CA LEU A 38 13.69 -4.66 -10.35
C LEU A 38 14.87 -5.47 -9.78
N SER A 39 15.92 -5.66 -10.57
CA SER A 39 17.13 -6.36 -10.13
C SER A 39 17.80 -5.63 -8.96
N ASP A 40 17.96 -4.31 -9.05
CA ASP A 40 18.52 -3.47 -8.00
C ASP A 40 17.65 -3.48 -6.73
N LEU A 41 16.32 -3.44 -6.88
CA LEU A 41 15.37 -3.51 -5.78
C LEU A 41 15.45 -4.87 -5.06
N LEU A 42 15.45 -5.97 -5.80
CA LEU A 42 15.60 -7.31 -5.23
C LEU A 42 16.98 -7.53 -4.61
N GLN A 43 17.98 -6.79 -5.05
CA GLN A 43 19.31 -6.77 -4.43
C GLN A 43 19.46 -5.74 -3.30
N SER A 44 18.41 -5.00 -2.93
CA SER A 44 18.49 -3.98 -1.88
C SER A 44 18.63 -4.62 -0.48
N LYS A 45 19.66 -4.20 0.27
CA LYS A 45 19.86 -4.63 1.66
C LYS A 45 18.69 -4.22 2.56
N GLU A 46 18.07 -3.08 2.28
CA GLU A 46 16.91 -2.55 2.99
C GLU A 46 15.69 -3.45 2.80
N LEU A 47 15.42 -3.87 1.56
CA LEU A 47 14.32 -4.81 1.26
C LEU A 47 14.55 -6.16 1.96
N HIS A 48 15.76 -6.69 1.90
CA HIS A 48 16.11 -7.92 2.61
C HIS A 48 15.94 -7.83 4.12
N ALA A 49 16.33 -6.70 4.73
CA ALA A 49 16.11 -6.46 6.15
C ALA A 49 14.62 -6.39 6.49
N LEU A 50 13.82 -5.72 5.65
CA LEU A 50 12.37 -5.61 5.82
C LEU A 50 11.68 -6.98 5.74
N VAL A 51 11.98 -7.77 4.71
CA VAL A 51 11.40 -9.12 4.54
C VAL A 51 11.81 -10.03 5.69
N LYS A 52 13.05 -9.93 6.18
CA LYS A 52 13.50 -10.68 7.34
C LYS A 52 12.70 -10.33 8.61
N VAL A 53 12.43 -9.05 8.86
CA VAL A 53 11.58 -8.61 9.98
C VAL A 53 10.15 -9.11 9.79
N HIS A 54 9.60 -8.98 8.58
CA HIS A 54 8.27 -9.48 8.23
C HIS A 54 8.14 -10.99 8.53
N ASN A 55 9.05 -11.81 7.99
CA ASN A 55 9.05 -13.25 8.20
C ASN A 55 9.14 -13.61 9.69
N LYS A 56 9.95 -12.87 10.46
CA LYS A 56 10.06 -13.10 11.91
C LYS A 56 8.77 -12.78 12.67
N ILE A 57 8.06 -11.71 12.28
CA ILE A 57 6.75 -11.36 12.86
C ILE A 57 5.71 -12.43 12.53
N ILE A 58 5.65 -12.86 11.25
CA ILE A 58 4.73 -13.89 10.80
C ILE A 58 4.99 -15.23 11.51
N ASP A 59 6.25 -15.65 11.65
CA ASP A 59 6.60 -16.88 12.35
C ASP A 59 6.21 -16.85 13.83
N ASN A 60 6.35 -15.70 14.49
CA ASN A 60 5.88 -15.53 15.87
C ASN A 60 4.34 -15.55 15.97
N GLY A 61 3.63 -15.11 14.92
CA GLY A 61 2.17 -15.06 14.87
C GLY A 61 1.50 -16.39 14.47
N LYS A 62 2.25 -17.42 14.07
CA LYS A 62 1.74 -18.77 13.74
C LYS A 62 1.35 -19.60 14.97
N ASP A 63 1.61 -19.11 16.18
CA ASP A 63 1.19 -19.80 17.40
C ASP A 63 -0.33 -19.70 17.57
N GLU A 64 -1.04 -20.75 17.17
CA GLU A 64 -2.50 -20.94 17.32
C GLU A 64 -2.99 -20.80 18.78
N LYS A 65 -2.08 -20.74 19.75
CA LYS A 65 -2.42 -20.51 21.16
C LYS A 65 -3.02 -19.13 21.43
N PHE A 66 -2.73 -18.13 20.60
CA PHE A 66 -3.16 -16.74 20.83
C PHE A 66 -4.08 -16.26 19.71
N HIS A 67 -5.36 -16.60 19.80
CA HIS A 67 -6.40 -16.05 18.96
C HIS A 67 -7.28 -15.05 19.74
N PRO A 68 -7.71 -13.95 19.12
CA PRO A 68 -8.65 -13.03 19.75
C PRO A 68 -9.98 -13.74 20.05
N MET A 69 -10.53 -13.56 21.25
CA MET A 69 -11.84 -14.13 21.60
C MET A 69 -12.99 -13.36 20.97
N LEU A 70 -12.80 -12.08 20.69
CA LEU A 70 -13.74 -11.18 20.04
C LEU A 70 -12.97 -10.18 19.17
N SER A 71 -13.69 -9.42 18.35
CA SER A 71 -13.11 -8.40 17.47
C SER A 71 -13.69 -7.00 17.70
N SER A 72 -14.41 -6.81 18.81
CA SER A 72 -15.20 -5.61 19.09
C SER A 72 -15.10 -5.17 20.57
N SER A 73 -13.93 -5.32 21.17
CA SER A 73 -13.68 -5.03 22.59
C SER A 73 -13.96 -3.57 22.95
N MET A 74 -13.70 -2.63 22.04
CA MET A 74 -14.02 -1.23 22.28
C MET A 74 -15.53 -1.01 22.37
N GLN A 75 -16.31 -1.65 21.50
CA GLN A 75 -17.77 -1.58 21.53
C GLN A 75 -18.33 -2.15 22.85
N ILE A 76 -17.80 -3.29 23.31
CA ILE A 76 -18.19 -3.88 24.60
C ILE A 76 -17.85 -2.93 25.76
N ALA A 77 -16.70 -2.26 25.73
CA ALA A 77 -16.35 -1.29 26.77
C ALA A 77 -17.31 -0.10 26.83
N LEU A 78 -17.80 0.38 25.68
CA LEU A 78 -18.83 1.43 25.62
C LEU A 78 -20.15 0.93 26.22
N GLU A 79 -20.57 -0.29 25.89
CA GLU A 79 -21.78 -0.89 26.47
C GLU A 79 -21.65 -1.07 27.99
N VAL A 80 -20.47 -1.44 28.49
CA VAL A 80 -20.20 -1.51 29.93
C VAL A 80 -20.32 -0.13 30.58
N LEU A 81 -19.78 0.93 29.95
CA LEU A 81 -19.92 2.30 30.45
C LEU A 81 -21.40 2.70 30.61
N ASP A 82 -22.23 2.38 29.63
CA ASP A 82 -23.68 2.67 29.68
C ASP A 82 -24.39 1.91 30.82
N VAL A 83 -24.00 0.65 31.04
CA VAL A 83 -24.57 -0.19 32.11
C VAL A 83 -24.18 0.28 33.50
N ILE A 84 -22.93 0.76 33.69
CA ILE A 84 -22.43 1.16 35.02
C ILE A 84 -22.68 2.63 35.36
N LEU A 85 -22.94 3.48 34.37
CA LEU A 85 -23.17 4.92 34.58
C LEU A 85 -24.22 5.21 35.67
N PRO A 86 -25.38 4.54 35.74
CA PRO A 86 -26.36 4.79 36.80
C PRO A 86 -25.90 4.37 38.21
N ARG A 87 -24.81 3.61 38.30
CA ARG A 87 -24.32 2.97 39.54
C ARG A 87 -23.08 3.64 40.13
N ILE A 88 -22.48 4.62 39.46
CA ILE A 88 -21.21 5.25 39.89
C ILE A 88 -21.31 5.94 41.25
N ASN A 89 -22.50 6.40 41.67
CA ASN A 89 -22.70 7.01 42.99
C ASN A 89 -23.09 5.99 44.07
N LEU A 90 -23.32 4.73 43.69
CA LEU A 90 -23.76 3.66 44.57
C LEU A 90 -22.62 2.68 44.91
N SER A 91 -21.55 2.68 44.12
CA SER A 91 -20.42 1.77 44.25
C SER A 91 -19.14 2.46 43.79
N GLU A 92 -18.15 2.54 44.69
CA GLU A 92 -16.83 3.08 44.34
C GLU A 92 -16.12 2.21 43.28
N ASP A 93 -16.32 0.89 43.28
CA ASP A 93 -15.81 0.00 42.21
C ASP A 93 -16.39 0.37 40.84
N CYS A 94 -17.69 0.66 40.76
CA CYS A 94 -18.33 1.10 39.51
C CYS A 94 -17.74 2.43 39.03
N LYS A 95 -17.49 3.36 39.96
CA LYS A 95 -16.90 4.67 39.67
C LYS A 95 -15.45 4.53 39.20
N GLU A 96 -14.65 3.69 39.86
CA GLU A 96 -13.27 3.42 39.47
C GLU A 96 -13.22 2.78 38.07
N LEU A 97 -14.04 1.76 37.81
CA LEU A 97 -14.12 1.11 36.51
C LEU A 97 -14.58 2.09 35.41
N PHE A 98 -15.58 2.93 35.69
CA PHE A 98 -16.05 3.97 34.77
C PHE A 98 -14.94 4.94 34.40
N LEU A 99 -14.15 5.40 35.38
CA LEU A 99 -13.01 6.28 35.13
C LEU A 99 -11.87 5.55 34.37
N LEU A 100 -11.64 4.27 34.68
CA LEU A 100 -10.60 3.47 34.05
C LEU A 100 -10.87 3.24 32.55
N LEU A 101 -12.09 2.83 32.19
CA LEU A 101 -12.51 2.57 30.80
C LEU A 101 -12.48 3.82 29.91
N GLN A 102 -12.53 5.01 30.52
CA GLN A 102 -12.39 6.29 29.82
C GLN A 102 -10.94 6.74 29.63
N LYS A 103 -9.96 6.04 30.21
CA LYS A 103 -8.55 6.42 30.04
C LYS A 103 -8.10 6.19 28.60
N PRO A 104 -7.40 7.15 27.97
CA PRO A 104 -7.06 7.09 26.55
C PRO A 104 -6.16 5.90 26.19
N HIS A 105 -5.28 5.48 27.09
CA HIS A 105 -4.42 4.31 26.87
C HIS A 105 -5.19 3.00 26.93
N LEU A 106 -6.24 2.90 27.76
CA LEU A 106 -7.08 1.72 27.78
C LEU A 106 -7.95 1.65 26.53
N GLN A 107 -8.58 2.76 26.13
CA GLN A 107 -9.31 2.83 24.87
C GLN A 107 -8.41 2.53 23.66
N GLY A 108 -7.20 3.10 23.63
CA GLY A 108 -6.20 2.81 22.60
C GLY A 108 -5.81 1.33 22.55
N LEU A 109 -5.68 0.68 23.71
CA LEU A 109 -5.44 -0.77 23.78
C LEU A 109 -6.61 -1.58 23.20
N LEU A 110 -7.86 -1.22 23.52
CA LEU A 110 -9.05 -1.90 22.99
C LEU A 110 -9.20 -1.69 21.48
N CYS A 111 -8.94 -0.48 20.98
CA CYS A 111 -8.93 -0.22 19.53
C CYS A 111 -7.81 -0.99 18.82
N ALA A 112 -6.60 -1.06 19.40
CA ALA A 112 -5.50 -1.83 18.83
C ALA A 112 -5.81 -3.33 18.81
N HIS A 113 -6.44 -3.85 19.89
CA HIS A 113 -6.94 -5.21 19.93
C HIS A 113 -7.91 -5.48 18.76
N ASP A 114 -8.89 -4.60 18.55
CA ASP A 114 -9.89 -4.78 17.50
C ASP A 114 -9.27 -4.72 16.10
N ALA A 115 -8.33 -3.79 15.85
CA ALA A 115 -7.62 -3.69 14.58
C ALA A 115 -6.80 -4.96 14.26
N VAL A 116 -6.10 -5.53 15.25
CA VAL A 116 -5.37 -6.79 15.10
C VAL A 116 -6.33 -7.96 14.90
N ALA A 117 -7.42 -8.03 15.67
CA ALA A 117 -8.38 -9.11 15.61
C ALA A 117 -9.15 -9.15 14.27
N GLN A 118 -9.48 -7.98 13.72
CA GLN A 118 -10.13 -7.82 12.43
C GLN A 118 -9.16 -7.91 11.25
N LYS A 119 -7.85 -7.96 11.52
CA LYS A 119 -6.80 -7.93 10.51
C LYS A 119 -6.84 -6.66 9.64
N ASP A 120 -7.30 -5.53 10.19
CA ASP A 120 -7.39 -4.23 9.50
C ASP A 120 -6.02 -3.53 9.35
N TYR A 121 -4.93 -4.28 9.54
CA TYR A 121 -3.56 -3.86 9.25
C TYR A 121 -3.08 -4.35 7.86
N PHE A 122 -3.83 -5.22 7.19
CA PHE A 122 -3.47 -5.61 5.82
C PHE A 122 -3.79 -4.48 4.85
N PRO A 123 -2.90 -4.21 3.87
CA PRO A 123 -3.17 -3.24 2.84
C PRO A 123 -4.40 -3.68 2.04
N ARG A 124 -5.36 -2.75 1.86
CA ARG A 124 -6.47 -2.95 0.93
C ARG A 124 -5.90 -2.79 -0.48
N LEU A 125 -5.69 -3.92 -1.16
CA LEU A 125 -5.25 -3.90 -2.56
C LEU A 125 -6.40 -3.41 -3.44
N PRO A 126 -6.14 -2.56 -4.44
CA PRO A 126 -7.11 -2.27 -5.49
C PRO A 126 -7.47 -3.59 -6.22
N GLU A 127 -8.68 -3.67 -6.74
CA GLU A 127 -9.07 -4.78 -7.61
C GLU A 127 -8.12 -4.82 -8.82
N ILE A 128 -7.68 -6.03 -9.18
CA ILE A 128 -6.86 -6.22 -10.39
C ILE A 128 -7.73 -5.76 -11.57
N PRO A 129 -7.27 -4.78 -12.38
CA PRO A 129 -8.00 -4.39 -13.58
C PRO A 129 -8.24 -5.63 -14.43
N LEU A 130 -9.49 -5.83 -14.85
CA LEU A 130 -9.79 -6.82 -15.88
C LEU A 130 -9.04 -6.41 -17.14
N GLU A 131 -8.42 -7.36 -17.84
CA GLU A 131 -7.90 -7.12 -19.18
C GLU A 131 -9.08 -6.63 -20.03
N VAL A 132 -9.10 -5.33 -20.30
CA VAL A 132 -9.93 -4.76 -21.35
C VAL A 132 -9.20 -5.05 -22.65
N ASP A 133 -9.91 -5.67 -23.60
CA ASP A 133 -9.38 -5.92 -24.93
C ASP A 133 -8.74 -4.63 -25.48
N GLU A 134 -7.56 -4.72 -26.12
CA GLU A 134 -6.79 -3.59 -26.69
C GLU A 134 -7.55 -2.77 -27.75
N ASP A 135 -8.80 -3.13 -28.04
CA ASP A 135 -9.71 -2.42 -28.94
C ASP A 135 -10.34 -1.16 -28.32
N GLU A 136 -9.93 -0.75 -27.09
CA GLU A 136 -10.36 0.52 -26.52
C GLU A 136 -9.74 1.69 -27.32
N GLU A 137 -10.61 2.33 -28.10
CA GLU A 137 -10.32 3.40 -29.07
C GLU A 137 -9.32 4.44 -28.52
N THR A 138 -8.10 4.48 -29.07
CA THR A 138 -7.01 5.32 -28.55
C THR A 138 -7.40 6.80 -28.58
N ILE A 139 -7.60 7.39 -27.41
CA ILE A 139 -7.94 8.82 -27.27
C ILE A 139 -6.67 9.65 -27.49
N LYS A 140 -6.56 10.31 -28.64
CA LYS A 140 -5.51 11.31 -28.89
C LYS A 140 -5.86 12.64 -28.22
N ILE A 141 -5.17 12.94 -27.12
CA ILE A 141 -5.26 14.25 -26.46
C ILE A 141 -4.36 15.24 -27.21
N VAL A 142 -4.97 16.25 -27.83
CA VAL A 142 -4.25 17.36 -28.48
C VAL A 142 -4.20 18.58 -27.56
N GLN A 143 -3.00 19.11 -27.33
CA GLN A 143 -2.81 20.36 -26.60
C GLN A 143 -2.91 21.54 -27.57
N LEU A 144 -3.94 22.36 -27.41
CA LEU A 144 -4.07 23.61 -28.15
C LEU A 144 -3.19 24.68 -27.52
N VAL A 145 -2.12 25.07 -28.22
CA VAL A 145 -1.24 26.17 -27.82
C VAL A 145 -1.65 27.41 -28.60
N LYS A 146 -2.27 28.39 -27.93
CA LYS A 146 -2.56 29.70 -28.52
C LYS A 146 -1.32 30.59 -28.40
N SER A 147 -0.66 30.90 -29.51
CA SER A 147 0.39 31.92 -29.54
C SER A 147 -0.23 33.32 -29.38
N ASN A 148 0.42 34.19 -28.60
CA ASN A 148 0.04 35.60 -28.40
C ASN A 148 0.79 36.52 -29.37
N GLU A 149 1.06 36.07 -30.60
CA GLU A 149 1.70 36.91 -31.60
C GLU A 149 0.66 37.87 -32.20
N PRO A 150 0.91 39.19 -32.25
CA PRO A 150 -0.06 40.13 -32.77
C PRO A 150 -0.25 39.90 -34.27
N LEU A 151 -1.50 39.63 -34.67
CA LEU A 151 -1.94 39.45 -36.06
C LEU A 151 -1.79 40.77 -36.85
N THR A 152 -0.57 41.09 -37.27
CA THR A 152 -0.34 42.17 -38.22
C THR A 152 -0.52 41.65 -39.63
N GLY A 153 -1.67 41.96 -40.23
CA GLY A 153 -1.86 41.95 -41.68
C GLY A 153 -2.91 40.96 -42.17
N ALA A 154 -4.15 41.42 -42.27
CA ALA A 154 -5.16 40.78 -43.10
C ALA A 154 -4.72 40.83 -44.57
N GLN A 155 -4.65 39.67 -45.22
CA GLN A 155 -5.05 39.45 -46.62
C GLN A 155 -4.93 37.96 -46.98
N SER A 156 -5.92 37.17 -46.56
CA SER A 156 -6.42 35.94 -47.19
C SER A 156 -7.17 35.17 -46.11
N ALA A 157 -8.45 34.93 -46.34
CA ALA A 157 -9.34 34.25 -45.41
C ALA A 157 -9.16 32.75 -45.52
N GLU A 158 -8.19 32.18 -44.80
CA GLU A 158 -8.21 30.76 -44.45
C GLU A 158 -7.82 30.59 -42.97
N PRO A 159 -8.60 29.85 -42.17
CA PRO A 159 -8.22 29.57 -40.80
C PRO A 159 -7.01 28.62 -40.83
N ILE A 160 -5.83 29.10 -40.43
CA ILE A 160 -4.66 28.24 -40.20
C ILE A 160 -4.93 27.46 -38.91
N VAL A 161 -5.68 26.36 -39.01
CA VAL A 161 -5.74 25.33 -37.98
C VAL A 161 -4.55 24.41 -38.23
N GLY A 162 -3.38 24.85 -37.79
CA GLY A 162 -2.17 24.04 -37.81
C GLY A 162 -2.17 23.03 -36.66
N ALA A 163 -2.76 21.86 -36.87
CA ALA A 163 -2.47 20.71 -36.02
C ALA A 163 -1.15 20.09 -36.49
N THR A 164 -0.04 20.42 -35.83
CA THR A 164 1.24 19.72 -36.05
C THR A 164 1.25 18.44 -35.23
N ILE A 165 1.07 17.31 -35.89
CA ILE A 165 1.34 16.00 -35.31
C ILE A 165 2.86 15.82 -35.38
N LYS A 166 3.52 15.90 -34.23
CA LYS A 166 4.93 15.52 -34.13
C LYS A 166 4.99 14.00 -34.11
N THR A 167 5.37 13.40 -35.22
CA THR A 167 5.75 11.98 -35.29
C THR A 167 7.19 11.89 -34.80
N ASP A 168 7.41 11.19 -33.69
CA ASP A 168 8.73 10.66 -33.34
C ASP A 168 9.04 9.44 -34.22
#